data_AF-H8N1A4-F1
#
_entry.id   AF-H8N1A4-F1
#
_cell.length_a   1.000
_cell.length_b   1.000
_cell.length_c   1.000
_cell.angle_alpha   90.00
_cell.angle_beta   90.00
_cell.angle_gamma   90.00
#
_symmetry.space_group_name_H-M   'P 1'
#
loop_
_entity.id
_entity.type
_entity.pdbx_description
1 polymer ?
#
loop_
_entity_poly.entity_id
_entity_poly.type
_entity_poly.pdbx_seq_one_letter_code
_entity_poly.pdbx_strand_id
1 'polypeptide(L)'
;MRMSQAQVELEAAWSDEDGFLVQLRMGNFDSAKAGALLTMLKRMDLGEGGPLERRVVSLLWYLPLFMSWQHERVEPKHLSELAKVEARVTNEVERLLGVP
;
A
#
# COMPACT_ATOMS: atom_id res chain seq x y z
N MET A 1 -7.82 -13.39 -18.86
CA MET A 1 -6.42 -13.02 -18.54
C MET A 1 -6.20 -13.37 -17.08
N ARG A 2 -5.16 -14.15 -16.74
CA ARG A 2 -4.87 -14.49 -15.32
C ARG A 2 -4.27 -13.24 -14.66
N MET A 3 -4.70 -12.93 -13.44
CA MET A 3 -4.13 -11.82 -12.66
C MET A 3 -2.69 -12.16 -12.27
N SER A 4 -1.80 -11.16 -12.28
CA SER A 4 -0.46 -11.30 -11.71
C SER A 4 -0.53 -11.49 -10.19
N GLN A 5 0.49 -12.11 -9.60
CA GLN A 5 0.60 -12.25 -8.14
C GLN A 5 0.60 -10.86 -7.46
N ALA A 6 1.29 -9.88 -8.05
CA ALA A 6 1.30 -8.51 -7.57
C ALA A 6 -0.11 -7.89 -7.55
N GLN A 7 -0.91 -8.10 -8.61
CA GLN A 7 -2.28 -7.62 -8.63
C GLN A 7 -3.13 -8.29 -7.54
N VAL A 8 -3.02 -9.61 -7.34
CA VAL A 8 -3.76 -10.31 -6.29
C VAL A 8 -3.44 -9.77 -4.89
N GLU A 9 -2.15 -9.59 -4.59
CA GLU A 9 -1.72 -9.09 -3.27
C GLU A 9 -2.16 -7.65 -3.01
N LEU A 10 -2.12 -6.80 -4.04
CA LEU A 10 -2.60 -5.43 -3.93
C LEU A 10 -4.13 -5.39 -3.77
N GLU A 11 -4.88 -6.12 -4.58
CA GLU A 11 -6.35 -6.14 -4.48
C GLU A 11 -6.81 -6.62 -3.09
N ALA A 12 -6.14 -7.62 -2.52
CA ALA A 12 -6.38 -8.09 -1.16
C ALA A 12 -6.12 -6.97 -0.13
N ALA A 13 -5.00 -6.25 -0.23
CA ALA A 13 -4.71 -5.13 0.67
C ALA A 13 -5.77 -4.01 0.61
N TRP A 14 -6.36 -3.79 -0.58
CA TRP A 14 -7.35 -2.74 -0.86
C TRP A 14 -8.81 -3.13 -0.57
N SER A 15 -9.13 -4.43 -0.58
CA SER A 15 -10.51 -4.91 -0.66
C SER A 15 -10.89 -5.95 0.40
N ASP A 16 -9.92 -6.69 0.96
CA ASP A 16 -10.23 -7.65 2.01
C ASP A 16 -10.61 -6.90 3.28
N GLU A 17 -11.67 -7.34 3.96
CA GLU A 17 -12.14 -6.71 5.20
C GLU A 17 -11.02 -6.62 6.24
N ASP A 18 -10.17 -7.65 6.30
CA ASP A 18 -9.00 -7.69 7.17
C ASP A 18 -7.75 -7.00 6.60
N GLY A 19 -7.80 -6.51 5.37
CA GLY A 19 -6.71 -5.79 4.71
C GLY A 19 -6.36 -4.49 5.43
N PHE A 20 -5.06 -4.16 5.48
CA PHE A 20 -4.58 -2.95 6.16
C PHE A 20 -5.29 -1.68 5.67
N LEU A 21 -5.51 -1.52 4.36
CA LEU A 21 -6.07 -0.29 3.81
C LEU A 21 -7.57 -0.15 4.07
N VAL A 22 -8.29 -1.28 4.13
CA VAL A 22 -9.70 -1.29 4.55
C VAL A 22 -9.80 -0.89 6.01
N GLN A 23 -8.99 -1.50 6.88
CA GLN A 23 -8.97 -1.16 8.31
C GLN A 23 -8.54 0.30 8.55
N LEU A 24 -7.51 0.77 7.85
CA LEU A 24 -7.06 2.15 7.94
C LEU A 24 -8.15 3.15 7.52
N ARG A 25 -8.95 2.84 6.49
CA ARG A 25 -10.11 3.65 6.07
C ARG A 25 -11.14 3.79 7.19
N MET A 26 -11.29 2.74 8.01
CA MET A 26 -12.20 2.70 9.14
C MET A 26 -11.61 3.37 10.41
N GLY A 27 -10.41 3.93 10.33
CA GLY A 27 -9.69 4.51 11.47
C GLY A 27 -8.93 3.48 12.34
N ASN A 28 -9.00 2.20 11.97
CA ASN A 28 -8.38 1.11 12.71
C ASN A 28 -6.93 0.92 12.25
N PHE A 29 -6.01 1.69 12.84
CA PHE A 29 -4.59 1.51 12.60
C PHE A 29 -4.06 0.26 13.32
N ASP A 30 -3.46 -0.66 12.56
CA ASP A 30 -2.78 -1.86 13.06
C ASP A 30 -1.35 -1.90 12.49
N SER A 31 -0.37 -1.79 13.38
CA SER A 31 1.05 -1.73 13.01
C SER A 31 1.59 -3.06 12.47
N ALA A 32 1.02 -4.19 12.89
CA ALA A 32 1.40 -5.50 12.36
C ALA A 32 0.93 -5.65 10.91
N LYS A 33 -0.32 -5.23 10.62
CA LYS A 33 -0.86 -5.22 9.25
C LYS A 33 -0.13 -4.22 8.35
N ALA A 34 0.26 -3.06 8.90
CA ALA A 34 1.14 -2.10 8.20
C ALA A 34 2.51 -2.72 7.84
N GLY A 35 3.11 -3.45 8.77
CA GLY A 35 4.37 -4.18 8.54
C GLY A 35 4.26 -5.27 7.48
N ALA A 36 3.12 -5.97 7.43
CA ALA A 36 2.83 -6.96 6.39
C ALA A 36 2.70 -6.32 5.00
N LEU A 37 2.01 -5.18 4.88
CA LEU A 37 1.94 -4.41 3.64
C LEU A 37 3.34 -4.00 3.17
N LEU A 38 4.17 -3.43 4.05
CA LEU A 38 5.53 -3.03 3.71
C LEU A 38 6.40 -4.22 3.27
N THR A 39 6.28 -5.36 3.95
CA THR A 39 7.00 -6.58 3.57
C THR A 39 6.58 -7.06 2.18
N MET A 40 5.28 -6.97 1.87
CA MET A 40 4.74 -7.30 0.56
C MET A 40 5.26 -6.36 -0.54
N LEU A 41 5.26 -5.05 -0.32
CA LEU A 41 5.77 -4.07 -1.31
C LEU A 41 7.28 -4.26 -1.57
N LYS A 42 8.06 -4.58 -0.53
CA LYS A 42 9.50 -4.81 -0.66
C LYS A 42 9.88 -6.01 -1.51
N ARG A 43 9.13 -7.12 -1.36
CA ARG A 43 9.38 -8.34 -2.14
C ARG A 43 8.75 -8.27 -3.54
N MET A 44 7.89 -7.29 -3.79
CA MET A 44 7.21 -7.16 -5.06
C MET A 44 8.23 -6.84 -6.14
N ASP A 45 8.14 -7.61 -7.22
CA ASP A 45 8.87 -7.42 -8.46
C ASP A 45 7.84 -7.23 -9.56
N LEU A 46 7.91 -6.09 -10.24
CA LEU A 46 7.03 -5.77 -11.37
C LEU A 46 7.58 -6.25 -12.71
N GLY A 47 8.76 -6.88 -12.71
CA GLY A 47 9.47 -7.33 -13.89
C GLY A 47 10.19 -6.21 -14.62
N GLU A 48 11.37 -6.50 -15.15
CA GLU A 48 12.14 -5.56 -15.96
C GLU A 48 11.75 -5.66 -17.44
N GLY A 49 11.44 -4.51 -18.07
CA GLY A 49 11.35 -4.39 -19.53
C GLY A 49 10.02 -4.76 -20.20
N GLY A 50 8.98 -5.11 -19.43
CA GLY A 50 7.63 -5.37 -19.93
C GLY A 50 6.63 -4.23 -19.65
N PRO A 51 5.50 -4.15 -20.37
CA PRO A 51 4.41 -3.24 -20.01
C PRO A 51 3.85 -3.60 -18.63
N LEU A 52 3.80 -2.63 -17.72
CA LEU A 52 3.15 -2.80 -16.42
C LEU A 52 1.64 -2.95 -16.58
N GLU A 53 1.04 -3.82 -15.78
CA GLU A 53 -0.41 -3.94 -15.71
C GLU A 53 -1.00 -2.63 -15.18
N ARG A 54 -1.86 -1.98 -15.99
CA ARG A 54 -2.51 -0.71 -15.62
C ARG A 54 -3.15 -0.74 -14.24
N ARG A 55 -3.74 -1.88 -13.85
CA ARG A 55 -4.39 -2.04 -12.55
C ARG A 55 -3.39 -2.01 -11.40
N VAL A 56 -2.26 -2.71 -11.52
CA VAL A 56 -1.17 -2.69 -10.54
C VAL A 56 -0.66 -1.26 -10.33
N VAL A 57 -0.38 -0.55 -11.44
CA VAL A 57 0.06 0.85 -11.38
C VAL A 57 -0.96 1.72 -10.66
N SER A 58 -2.26 1.58 -10.98
CA SER A 58 -3.31 2.38 -10.33
C SER A 58 -3.41 2.15 -8.81
N LEU A 59 -3.21 0.90 -8.37
CA LEU A 59 -3.28 0.52 -6.96
C LEU A 59 -2.05 1.02 -6.18
N LEU A 60 -0.87 0.97 -6.79
CA LEU A 60 0.36 1.48 -6.20
C LEU A 60 0.37 3.01 -6.15
N TRP A 61 0.06 3.67 -7.27
CA TRP A 61 0.10 5.12 -7.39
C TRP A 61 -0.81 5.83 -6.37
N TYR A 62 -1.98 5.27 -6.12
CA TYR A 62 -2.96 5.87 -5.21
C TYR A 62 -2.65 5.61 -3.73
N LEU A 63 -1.76 4.66 -3.43
CA LEU A 63 -1.53 4.18 -2.07
C LEU A 63 -1.01 5.27 -1.11
N PRO A 64 0.04 6.06 -1.43
CA PRO A 64 0.52 7.10 -0.52
C PRO A 64 -0.53 8.18 -0.26
N LEU A 65 -1.19 8.65 -1.33
CA LEU A 65 -2.23 9.66 -1.25
C LEU A 65 -3.39 9.19 -0.35
N PHE A 66 -3.84 7.96 -0.55
CA PHE A 66 -4.86 7.36 0.30
C PHE A 66 -4.44 7.33 1.78
N MET A 67 -3.20 6.92 2.08
CA MET A 67 -2.72 6.86 3.46
C MET A 67 -2.69 8.23 4.13
N SER A 68 -2.24 9.28 3.43
CA SER A 68 -2.22 10.65 3.95
C SER A 68 -3.62 11.13 4.38
N TRP A 69 -4.66 10.78 3.61
CA TRP A 69 -6.04 11.16 3.92
C TRP A 69 -6.61 10.45 5.15
N GLN A 70 -5.95 9.41 5.66
CA GLN A 70 -6.45 8.69 6.84
C GLN A 70 -5.94 9.28 8.16
N HIS A 71 -5.05 10.27 8.12
CA HIS A 71 -4.58 10.96 9.34
C HIS A 71 -5.74 11.56 10.14
N GLU A 72 -6.79 12.05 9.46
CA GLU A 72 -7.97 12.60 10.13
C GLU A 72 -8.88 11.54 10.77
N ARG A 73 -8.72 10.26 10.38
CA ARG A 73 -9.58 9.15 10.84
C ARG A 73 -8.93 8.31 11.94
N VAL A 74 -7.62 8.38 12.07
CA VAL A 74 -6.84 7.56 13.00
C VAL A 74 -6.69 8.28 14.34
N GLU A 75 -6.72 7.52 15.43
CA GLU A 75 -6.53 8.10 16.77
C GLU A 75 -5.18 8.83 16.90
N PRO A 76 -5.11 9.98 17.59
CA PRO A 76 -3.90 10.79 17.72
C PRO A 76 -2.65 10.03 18.16
N LYS A 77 -2.80 9.02 19.02
CA LYS A 77 -1.70 8.19 19.53
C LYS A 77 -0.96 7.40 18.44
N HIS A 78 -1.60 7.15 17.29
CA HIS A 78 -1.06 6.38 16.19
C HIS A 78 -0.52 7.25 15.03
N LEU A 79 -0.79 8.57 15.02
CA LEU A 79 -0.43 9.43 13.88
C LEU A 79 1.06 9.45 13.57
N SER A 80 1.91 9.49 14.61
CA SER A 80 3.37 9.45 14.41
C SER A 80 3.84 8.15 13.77
N GLU A 81 3.19 7.03 14.09
CA GLU A 81 3.52 5.73 13.52
C GLU A 81 2.97 5.60 12.10
N LEU A 82 1.73 6.04 11.86
CA LEU A 82 1.15 6.10 10.52
C LEU A 82 2.01 6.93 9.56
N ALA A 83 2.47 8.11 9.98
CA ALA A 83 3.34 8.95 9.17
C ALA A 83 4.67 8.26 8.80
N LYS A 84 5.25 7.47 9.71
CA LYS A 84 6.45 6.67 9.42
C LYS A 84 6.16 5.53 8.44
N VAL A 85 5.02 4.86 8.57
CA VAL A 85 4.61 3.80 7.64
C VAL A 85 4.35 4.41 6.27
N GLU A 86 3.61 5.51 6.19
CA GLU A 86 3.32 6.23 4.95
C GLU A 86 4.62 6.58 4.22
N ALA A 87 5.57 7.24 4.89
CA ALA A 87 6.85 7.58 4.27
C ALA A 87 7.59 6.34 3.71
N ARG A 88 7.56 5.21 4.43
CA ARG A 88 8.17 3.97 3.96
C ARG A 88 7.41 3.36 2.78
N VAL A 89 6.09 3.42 2.79
CA VAL A 89 5.24 2.94 1.70
C VAL A 89 5.48 3.79 0.45
N THR A 90 5.55 5.11 0.58
CA THR A 90 5.88 6.04 -0.49
C THR A 90 7.21 5.66 -1.16
N ASN A 91 8.28 5.46 -0.38
CA ASN A 91 9.58 5.06 -0.91
C ASN A 91 9.53 3.73 -1.69
N GLU A 92 8.75 2.74 -1.22
CA GLU A 92 8.62 1.46 -1.93
C GLU A 92 7.77 1.60 -3.20
N VAL A 93 6.74 2.45 -3.20
CA VAL A 93 5.95 2.75 -4.40
C VAL A 93 6.80 3.45 -5.46
N GLU A 94 7.59 4.45 -5.06
CA GLU A 94 8.57 5.14 -5.89
C GLU A 94 9.57 4.14 -6.51
N ARG A 95 10.14 3.25 -5.69
CA ARG A 95 11.05 2.18 -6.14
C ARG A 95 10.38 1.28 -7.18
N LEU A 96 9.14 0.83 -6.92
CA LEU A 96 8.42 -0.08 -7.80
C LEU A 96 8.05 0.58 -9.13
N LEU A 97 7.65 1.85 -9.11
CA LEU A 97 7.20 2.57 -10.30
C LEU A 97 8.34 3.29 -11.05
N GLY A 98 9.54 3.34 -10.48
CA GLY A 98 10.71 3.96 -11.11
C GLY A 98 10.61 5.49 -11.19
N VAL A 99 9.95 6.11 -10.21
CA VAL A 99 9.71 7.56 -10.14
C VAL A 99 10.19 8.11 -8.80
N PRO A 100 10.62 9.39 -8.73
CA PRO A 100 10.70 10.11 -7.47
C PRO A 100 9.32 10.52 -6.96
#